data_AF-A0A1Z4N6S3-F1
#
_entry.id   AF-A0A1Z4N6S3-F1
#
_cell.length_a   1.000
_cell.length_b   1.000
_cell.length_c   1.000
_cell.angle_alpha   90.00
_cell.angle_beta   90.00
_cell.angle_gamma   90.00
#
_symmetry.space_group_name_H-M   'P 1'
#
loop_
_entity.id
_entity.type
_entity.pdbx_description
1 polymer ?
#
loop_
_entity_poly.entity_id
_entity_poly.type
_entity_poly.pdbx_seq_one_letter_code
_entity_poly.pdbx_strand_id
1 'polypeptide(L)'
;MSTVTVADLRLSTIFKALFLPTPSVIYVKGYQLIPKSLKVKCIKLDKNNYLNLIQFIQSTFQLDAQGKVVRIGDGHTNNAGFYDAVGSYSIIRNCNNWTGEALRKADVNTPLWDGLSSAIIWHLRSSCE
;
A
#
# COMPACT_ATOMS: atom_id res chain seq x y z
N MET A 1 37.66 11.08 -9.66
CA MET A 1 36.33 11.57 -9.22
C MET A 1 35.29 10.72 -9.92
N SER A 2 34.65 9.79 -9.21
CA SER A 2 33.66 8.88 -9.78
C SER A 2 32.29 9.53 -9.71
N THR A 3 31.69 9.84 -10.85
CA THR A 3 30.35 10.40 -10.95
C THR A 3 29.33 9.34 -10.53
N VAL A 4 28.79 9.46 -9.32
CA VAL A 4 27.68 8.63 -8.88
C VAL A 4 26.48 8.94 -9.76
N THR A 5 25.95 7.93 -10.46
CA THR A 5 24.80 8.15 -11.34
C THR A 5 23.51 8.28 -10.54
N VAL A 6 22.51 9.00 -11.08
CA VAL A 6 21.18 9.11 -10.47
C VAL A 6 20.52 7.72 -10.33
N ALA A 7 20.85 6.78 -11.22
CA ALA A 7 20.42 5.39 -11.12
C ALA A 7 21.04 4.67 -9.90
N ASP A 8 22.34 4.84 -9.65
CA ASP A 8 23.01 4.28 -8.46
C ASP A 8 22.47 4.88 -7.15
N LEU A 9 22.18 6.19 -7.15
CA LEU A 9 21.53 6.86 -6.02
C LEU A 9 20.13 6.29 -5.77
N ARG A 10 19.33 6.07 -6.83
CA ARG A 10 18.00 5.45 -6.70
C ARG A 10 18.09 4.00 -6.26
N LEU A 11 19.01 3.21 -6.83
CA LEU A 11 19.18 1.80 -6.49
C LEU A 11 19.65 1.65 -5.04
N SER A 12 20.66 2.41 -4.63
CA SER A 12 21.14 2.39 -3.24
C SER A 12 20.11 2.93 -2.24
N THR A 13 19.30 3.91 -2.62
CA THR A 13 18.19 4.41 -1.79
C THR A 13 17.07 3.37 -1.68
N ILE A 14 16.72 2.70 -2.78
CA ILE A 14 15.74 1.60 -2.80
C ILE A 14 16.25 0.42 -1.98
N PHE A 15 17.53 0.03 -2.15
CA PHE A 15 18.18 -1.01 -1.35
C PHE A 15 18.19 -0.64 0.13
N LYS A 16 18.59 0.58 0.49
CA LYS A 16 18.56 1.04 1.89
C LYS A 16 17.14 1.06 2.44
N ALA A 17 16.14 1.52 1.69
CA ALA A 17 14.73 1.49 2.12
C ALA A 17 14.18 0.06 2.28
N LEU A 18 14.74 -0.91 1.55
CA LEU A 18 14.40 -2.33 1.71
C LEU A 18 15.05 -2.94 2.97
N PHE A 19 16.31 -2.59 3.27
CA PHE A 19 17.08 -3.23 4.35
C PHE A 19 17.15 -2.44 5.66
N LEU A 20 16.85 -1.13 5.65
CA LEU A 20 16.77 -0.26 6.82
C LEU A 20 15.32 0.24 6.96
N PRO A 21 14.71 0.11 8.15
CA PRO A 21 13.39 0.68 8.41
C PRO A 21 13.38 2.18 8.16
N THR A 22 12.60 2.64 7.19
CA THR A 22 12.35 4.07 6.96
C THR A 22 10.93 4.43 7.36
N PRO A 23 10.64 5.70 7.68
CA PRO A 23 9.26 6.17 7.81
C PRO A 23 8.45 5.75 6.59
N SER A 24 7.24 5.22 6.83
CA SER A 24 6.34 4.77 5.78
C SER A 24 5.43 5.90 5.30
N VAL A 25 4.97 5.80 4.06
CA VAL A 25 3.99 6.72 3.48
C VAL A 25 2.86 5.93 2.82
N ILE A 26 1.66 6.50 2.78
CA ILE A 26 0.54 5.98 1.99
C ILE A 26 0.37 6.86 0.76
N TYR A 27 0.46 6.24 -0.41
CA TYR A 27 0.10 6.87 -1.67
C TYR A 27 -1.38 6.62 -1.95
N VAL A 28 -2.16 7.70 -1.99
CA VAL A 28 -3.60 7.65 -2.29
C VAL A 28 -3.83 8.23 -3.68
N LYS A 29 -4.52 7.47 -4.53
CA LYS A 29 -4.94 7.93 -5.86
C LYS A 29 -6.42 7.68 -6.07
N GLY A 30 -7.15 8.74 -6.39
CA GLY A 30 -8.57 8.67 -6.70
C GLY A 30 -8.82 8.33 -8.16
N TYR A 31 -9.76 7.41 -8.40
CA TYR A 31 -10.25 7.06 -9.74
C TYR A 31 -11.74 7.32 -9.81
N GLN A 32 -12.19 8.12 -10.80
CA GLN A 32 -13.63 8.20 -11.13
C GLN A 32 -14.10 6.93 -11.84
N LEU A 33 -13.26 6.44 -12.76
CA LEU A 33 -13.41 5.15 -13.43
C LEU A 33 -12.08 4.41 -13.34
N ILE A 34 -12.10 3.14 -12.95
CA ILE A 34 -10.90 2.31 -12.89
C ILE A 34 -10.44 2.01 -14.33
N PRO A 35 -9.19 2.35 -14.72
CA PRO A 35 -8.70 2.11 -16.07
C PRO A 35 -8.66 0.63 -16.41
N LYS A 36 -9.12 0.26 -17.61
CA LYS A 36 -9.11 -1.13 -18.12
C LYS A 36 -7.71 -1.74 -18.23
N SER A 37 -6.67 -0.91 -18.26
CA SER A 37 -5.27 -1.36 -18.29
C SER A 37 -4.79 -1.92 -16.95
N LEU A 38 -5.48 -1.65 -15.85
CA LEU A 38 -5.15 -2.21 -14.55
C LEU A 38 -5.70 -3.64 -14.43
N LYS A 39 -4.83 -4.56 -14.01
CA LYS A 39 -5.25 -5.89 -13.61
C LYS A 39 -5.88 -5.82 -12.23
N VAL A 40 -7.21 -5.79 -12.18
CA VAL A 40 -7.99 -5.71 -10.95
C VAL A 40 -8.81 -6.98 -10.75
N LYS A 41 -8.93 -7.43 -9.49
CA LYS A 41 -9.85 -8.49 -9.09
C LYS A 41 -10.89 -7.89 -8.15
N CYS A 42 -12.15 -8.21 -8.39
CA CYS A 42 -13.24 -7.73 -7.54
C CYS A 42 -13.52 -8.72 -6.42
N ILE A 43 -13.62 -8.21 -5.21
CA ILE A 43 -13.96 -8.99 -4.01
C ILE A 43 -15.25 -8.44 -3.39
N LYS A 44 -16.20 -9.32 -3.13
CA LYS A 44 -17.43 -8.99 -2.42
C LYS A 44 -17.20 -9.20 -0.93
N LEU A 45 -17.49 -8.17 -0.14
CA LEU A 45 -17.39 -8.20 1.31
C LEU A 45 -18.78 -7.97 1.90
N ASP A 46 -19.08 -8.64 3.00
CA ASP A 46 -20.20 -8.20 3.84
C ASP A 46 -19.86 -6.89 4.56
N LYS A 47 -20.88 -6.32 5.21
CA LYS A 47 -20.76 -5.03 5.89
C LYS A 47 -19.69 -5.02 6.98
N ASN A 48 -19.59 -6.08 7.79
CA ASN A 48 -18.66 -6.11 8.91
C ASN A 48 -17.22 -6.24 8.42
N ASN A 49 -16.99 -7.12 7.44
CA ASN A 49 -15.71 -7.30 6.79
C ASN A 49 -15.23 -6.03 6.06
N TYR A 50 -16.14 -5.31 5.40
CA TYR A 50 -15.85 -3.99 4.85
C TYR A 50 -15.45 -2.98 5.93
N LEU A 51 -16.18 -2.90 7.05
CA LEU A 51 -15.85 -1.97 8.13
C LEU A 51 -14.50 -2.28 8.77
N ASN A 52 -14.17 -3.57 8.96
CA ASN A 52 -12.86 -3.99 9.47
C ASN A 52 -11.73 -3.57 8.52
N LEU A 53 -11.93 -3.70 7.20
CA LEU A 53 -10.98 -3.23 6.19
C LEU A 53 -10.77 -1.71 6.30
N ILE A 54 -11.84 -0.93 6.38
CA ILE A 54 -11.76 0.52 6.50
C ILE A 54 -11.07 0.92 7.80
N GLN A 55 -11.40 0.29 8.93
CA GLN A 55 -10.75 0.55 10.21
C GLN A 55 -9.25 0.27 10.14
N PHE A 56 -8.84 -0.84 9.51
CA PHE A 56 -7.43 -1.13 9.29
C PHE A 56 -6.75 -0.04 8.46
N ILE A 57 -7.30 0.30 7.29
CA ILE A 57 -6.74 1.35 6.42
C ILE A 57 -6.62 2.67 7.17
N GLN A 58 -7.65 3.09 7.91
CA GLN A 58 -7.64 4.32 8.70
C GLN A 58 -6.57 4.29 9.79
N SER A 59 -6.40 3.17 10.49
CA SER A 59 -5.39 3.01 11.54
C SER A 59 -3.95 3.12 11.03
N THR A 60 -3.73 2.97 9.72
CA THR A 60 -2.39 3.07 9.13
C THR A 60 -1.96 4.49 8.78
N PHE A 61 -2.88 5.46 8.78
CA PHE A 61 -2.54 6.86 8.58
C PHE A 61 -1.99 7.48 9.87
N GLN A 62 -0.93 8.27 9.75
CA GLN A 62 -0.50 9.14 10.83
C GLN A 62 -1.48 10.31 10.96
N LEU A 63 -1.91 10.57 12.19
CA LEU A 63 -2.78 11.69 12.54
C LEU A 63 -1.97 12.80 13.21
N ASP A 64 -2.35 14.05 12.96
CA ASP A 64 -1.86 15.20 13.71
C ASP A 64 -2.53 15.32 15.09
N ALA A 65 -2.13 16.34 15.86
CA ALA A 65 -2.67 16.60 17.19
C ALA A 65 -4.18 16.93 17.19
N GLN A 66 -4.77 17.21 16.03
CA GLN A 66 -6.20 17.48 15.84
C GLN A 66 -6.96 16.25 15.32
N GLY A 67 -6.29 15.10 15.17
CA GLY A 67 -6.89 13.86 14.67
C GLY A 67 -7.09 13.83 13.15
N LYS A 68 -6.40 14.69 12.40
CA LYS A 68 -6.50 14.75 10.93
C LYS A 68 -5.32 14.03 10.28
N VAL A 69 -5.58 13.38 9.14
CA VAL A 69 -4.53 12.74 8.32
C VAL A 69 -3.49 13.76 7.84
N VAL A 70 -2.22 13.41 7.99
CA VAL A 70 -1.10 14.29 7.61
C VAL A 70 -0.75 14.09 6.14
N ARG A 71 -1.03 15.09 5.30
CA ARG A 71 -0.61 15.10 3.89
C ARG A 71 0.79 15.69 3.78
N ILE A 72 1.71 14.97 3.16
CA ILE A 72 3.13 15.35 3.06
C ILE A 72 3.55 15.79 1.66
N GLY A 73 2.69 15.61 0.66
CA GLY A 73 2.97 16.09 -0.69
C GLY A 73 1.96 15.67 -1.75
N ASP A 74 2.14 16.23 -2.95
CA ASP A 74 1.40 15.84 -4.15
C ASP A 74 1.89 14.49 -4.69
N GLY A 75 0.96 13.68 -5.20
CA GLY A 75 1.31 12.44 -5.88
C GLY A 75 1.90 12.70 -7.26
N HIS A 76 2.65 11.73 -7.81
CA HIS A 76 3.22 11.84 -9.15
C HIS A 76 2.19 11.82 -10.30
N THR A 77 0.89 11.66 -10.00
CA THR A 77 -0.18 11.69 -10.99
C THR A 77 -1.29 12.61 -10.53
N ASN A 78 -2.08 13.12 -11.47
CA ASN A 78 -3.29 13.88 -11.16
C ASN A 78 -4.20 13.11 -10.20
N ASN A 79 -4.86 13.84 -9.30
CA ASN A 79 -5.76 13.30 -8.28
C ASN A 79 -5.11 12.27 -7.33
N ALA A 80 -3.84 12.51 -6.98
CA ALA A 80 -3.10 11.69 -6.02
C ALA A 80 -2.35 12.53 -4.98
N GLY A 81 -2.03 11.92 -3.84
CA GLY A 81 -1.29 12.54 -2.75
C GLY A 81 -0.52 11.53 -1.92
N PHE A 82 0.55 11.99 -1.29
CA PHE A 82 1.28 11.24 -0.27
C PHE A 82 0.83 11.69 1.12
N TYR A 83 0.62 10.70 1.99
CA TYR A 83 0.25 10.89 3.37
C TYR A 83 1.23 10.17 4.28
N ASP A 84 1.48 10.74 5.45
CA ASP A 84 2.32 10.11 6.45
C ASP A 84 1.61 8.89 7.05
N ALA A 85 2.37 7.85 7.39
CA ALA A 85 1.84 6.56 7.77
C ALA A 85 2.49 6.02 9.04
N VAL A 86 1.71 5.32 9.85
CA VAL A 86 2.18 4.72 11.10
C VAL A 86 3.08 3.52 10.78
N GLY A 87 4.28 3.52 11.36
CA GLY A 87 5.22 2.42 11.29
C GLY A 87 6.41 2.68 10.38
N SER A 88 7.01 1.60 9.89
CA SER A 88 8.23 1.65 9.10
C SER A 88 8.17 0.67 7.94
N TYR A 89 8.63 1.11 6.77
CA TYR A 89 8.75 0.28 5.58
C TYR A 89 10.04 -0.55 5.62
N SER A 90 9.98 -1.82 5.24
CA SER A 90 11.15 -2.69 5.04
C SER A 90 10.82 -3.82 4.05
N ILE A 91 11.78 -4.66 3.68
CA ILE A 91 11.57 -5.78 2.76
C ILE A 91 10.57 -6.82 3.32
N ILE A 92 10.51 -6.99 4.64
CA ILE A 92 9.55 -7.88 5.33
C ILE A 92 8.23 -7.20 5.71
N ARG A 93 8.18 -5.86 5.64
CA ARG A 93 6.99 -5.03 5.88
C ARG A 93 6.84 -4.04 4.74
N ASN A 94 6.54 -4.60 3.58
CA ASN A 94 6.39 -3.84 2.34
C ASN A 94 4.90 -3.63 2.00
N CYS A 95 4.64 -2.98 0.86
CA CYS A 95 3.28 -2.67 0.43
C CYS A 95 2.41 -3.91 0.17
N ASN A 96 3.01 -5.04 -0.20
CA ASN A 96 2.28 -6.28 -0.43
C ASN A 96 1.90 -6.92 0.92
N ASN A 97 2.80 -6.92 1.91
CA ASN A 97 2.45 -7.37 3.26
C ASN A 97 1.31 -6.53 3.87
N TRP A 98 1.36 -5.20 3.72
CA TRP A 98 0.28 -4.30 4.14
C TRP A 98 -1.04 -4.63 3.44
N THR A 99 -0.99 -4.92 2.13
CA THR A 99 -2.17 -5.32 1.35
C THR A 99 -2.73 -6.66 1.84
N GLY A 100 -1.88 -7.65 2.09
CA GLY A 100 -2.29 -8.95 2.61
C GLY A 100 -2.91 -8.86 3.99
N GLU A 101 -2.38 -8.00 4.87
CA GLU A 101 -2.98 -7.75 6.19
C GLU A 101 -4.35 -7.09 6.07
N ALA A 102 -4.50 -6.08 5.21
CA ALA A 102 -5.78 -5.44 4.92
C ALA A 102 -6.83 -6.47 4.47
N LEU A 103 -6.45 -7.35 3.54
CA LEU A 103 -7.30 -8.43 3.04
C LEU A 103 -7.70 -9.41 4.16
N ARG A 104 -6.75 -9.82 5.01
CA ARG A 104 -7.05 -10.68 6.17
C ARG A 104 -8.00 -10.03 7.17
N LYS A 105 -7.87 -8.72 7.42
CA LYS A 105 -8.83 -7.98 8.28
C LYS A 105 -10.24 -7.94 7.68
N ALA A 106 -10.33 -8.04 6.35
CA ALA A 106 -11.58 -8.14 5.61
C ALA A 106 -12.09 -9.60 5.46
N ASP A 107 -11.51 -10.56 6.19
CA ASP A 107 -11.81 -12.01 6.07
C ASP A 107 -11.63 -12.57 4.65
N VAL A 108 -10.72 -11.96 3.88
CA VAL A 108 -10.36 -12.46 2.56
C VAL A 108 -9.20 -13.43 2.68
N ASN A 109 -9.33 -14.61 2.07
CA ASN A 109 -8.28 -15.60 2.02
C ASN A 109 -7.04 -15.04 1.28
N THR A 110 -5.86 -15.11 1.90
CA THR A 110 -4.57 -14.64 1.37
C THR A 110 -3.55 -15.79 1.36
N PRO A 111 -2.48 -15.71 0.54
CA PRO A 111 -1.38 -16.66 0.64
C PRO A 111 -0.69 -16.58 2.02
N LEU A 112 0.02 -17.66 2.41
CA LEU A 112 0.85 -17.66 3.63
C LEU A 112 1.98 -16.63 3.57
N TRP A 113 2.48 -16.35 2.36
CA TRP A 113 3.47 -15.32 2.11
C TRP A 113 2.97 -14.31 1.07
N ASP A 114 2.87 -13.05 1.48
CA ASP A 114 2.29 -11.93 0.75
C ASP A 114 3.33 -10.87 0.39
N GLY A 115 4.62 -11.22 0.33
CA GLY A 115 5.69 -10.28 -0.02
C GLY A 115 5.68 -9.83 -1.50
N LEU A 116 4.91 -10.49 -2.37
CA LEU A 116 4.79 -10.20 -3.80
C LEU A 116 3.34 -10.00 -4.22
N SER A 117 3.08 -8.98 -5.03
CA SER A 117 1.75 -8.70 -5.58
C SER A 117 1.20 -9.84 -6.43
N SER A 118 2.05 -10.55 -7.17
CA SER A 118 1.66 -11.72 -7.97
C SER A 118 1.11 -12.85 -7.10
N ALA A 119 1.69 -13.09 -5.92
CA ALA A 119 1.22 -14.11 -4.99
C ALA A 119 -0.18 -13.79 -4.47
N ILE A 120 -0.41 -12.54 -4.06
CA ILE A 120 -1.73 -12.05 -3.60
C ILE A 120 -2.75 -12.18 -4.73
N ILE A 121 -2.46 -11.61 -5.90
CA ILE A 121 -3.40 -11.60 -7.04
C ILE A 121 -3.70 -13.01 -7.53
N TRP A 122 -2.72 -13.92 -7.55
CA TRP A 122 -2.96 -15.31 -7.96
C TRP A 122 -3.92 -16.03 -7.00
N HIS A 123 -3.77 -15.82 -5.69
CA HIS A 123 -4.60 -16.46 -4.66
C HIS A 123 -6.02 -15.90 -4.58
N LEU A 124 -6.20 -14.62 -4.89
CA LEU A 124 -7.52 -13.98 -4.88
C LEU A 124 -8.46 -14.60 -5.91
N ARG A 125 -9.68 -14.93 -5.51
CA ARG A 125 -10.77 -15.31 -6.42
C ARG A 125 -11.71 -14.13 -6.61
N SER A 126 -12.06 -13.83 -7.87
CA SER A 126 -13.08 -12.81 -8.15
C SER A 126 -14.42 -13.31 -7.61
N SER A 127 -15.19 -12.44 -6.95
CA SER A 127 -16.46 -12.80 -6.30
C SER A 127 -17.59 -11.79 -6.56
N CYS A 128 -17.43 -10.97 -7.59
CA CYS A 128 -18.41 -9.97 -8.00
C CYS A 128 -19.17 -10.33 -9.29
N GLU A 129 -19.11 -11.61 -9.68
CA GLU A 129 -19.98 -12.17 -10.73
C GLU A 129 -21.38 -12.45 -10.16
#